data_AF-A0A9D5UYS9-F1
#
_entry.id   AF-A0A9D5UYS9-F1
#
_cell.length_a   1.000
_cell.length_b   1.000
_cell.length_c   1.000
_cell.angle_alpha   90.00
_cell.angle_beta   90.00
_cell.angle_gamma   90.00
#
_symmetry.space_group_name_H-M   'P 1'
#
loop_
_entity.id
_entity.type
_entity.pdbx_description
1 polymer ?
#
loop_
_entity_poly.entity_id
_entity_poly.type
_entity_poly.pdbx_seq_one_letter_code
_entity_poly.pdbx_strand_id
1 'polypeptide(L)' 'MTCNPEKMTEFFAAMQRRIACPACFGNGWIVIPQNIPPSPPSEPLLRSDCPRCQGAGSIPVIPE' A
#
# COMPACT_ATOMS: atom_id res chain seq x y z
N MET A 1 18.20 -34.15 4.61
CA MET A 1 17.65 -32.79 4.49
C MET A 1 16.20 -32.84 4.93
N THR A 2 15.93 -32.58 6.21
CA THR A 2 14.57 -32.49 6.75
C THR A 2 14.04 -31.10 6.46
N CYS A 3 13.06 -30.99 5.56
CA CYS A 3 12.34 -29.76 5.30
C CYS A 3 11.40 -29.54 6.50
N ASN A 4 11.77 -28.66 7.43
CA ASN A 4 10.95 -28.42 8.62
C ASN A 4 9.78 -27.50 8.22
N PRO A 5 8.52 -27.97 8.25
CA PRO A 5 7.37 -27.21 7.74
C PRO A 5 7.13 -25.92 8.55
N GLU A 6 7.50 -25.92 9.83
CA GLU A 6 7.38 -24.76 10.71
C GLU A 6 8.30 -23.60 10.27
N LYS A 7 9.53 -23.92 9.82
CA LYS A 7 10.45 -22.92 9.28
C LYS A 7 9.92 -22.31 7.99
N MET A 8 9.32 -23.11 7.11
CA MET A 8 8.66 -22.57 5.91
C MET A 8 7.51 -21.64 6.28
N THR A 9 6.65 -22.01 7.23
CA THR A 9 5.56 -21.16 7.70
C THR A 9 6.06 -19.85 8.31
N GLU A 10 7.17 -19.86 9.07
CA GLU A 10 7.80 -18.63 9.57
C GLU A 10 8.39 -17.77 8.44
N PHE A 11 9.01 -18.38 7.43
CA PHE A 11 9.46 -17.67 6.23
C PHE A 11 8.27 -17.06 5.47
N PHE A 12 7.15 -17.78 5.30
CA PHE A 12 5.94 -17.26 4.67
C PHE A 12 5.27 -16.18 5.51
N ALA A 13 5.23 -16.33 6.84
CA ALA A 13 4.71 -15.33 7.76
C ALA A 13 5.57 -14.07 7.80
N ALA A 14 6.90 -14.19 7.69
CA ALA A 14 7.83 -13.08 7.54
C ALA A 14 7.69 -12.42 6.14
N MET A 15 7.49 -13.22 5.08
CA MET A 15 7.23 -12.75 3.71
C MET A 15 5.91 -11.97 3.59
N GLN A 16 4.96 -12.22 4.49
CA GLN A 16 3.64 -11.58 4.51
C GLN A 16 3.51 -10.45 5.52
N ARG A 17 4.57 -10.06 6.25
CA ARG A 17 4.53 -8.83 7.05
C ARG A 17 4.51 -7.63 6.12
N ARG A 18 3.31 -7.15 5.81
CA ARG A 18 3.09 -5.88 5.13
C ARG A 18 2.57 -4.86 6.13
N ILE A 19 3.11 -3.65 6.07
CA ILE A 19 2.58 -2.52 6.84
C ILE A 19 1.75 -1.64 5.93
N ALA A 20 0.79 -0.92 6.52
CA ALA A 20 0.07 0.12 5.81
C ALA A 20 1.07 1.11 5.20
N CYS A 21 0.91 1.41 3.91
CA CYS A 21 1.78 2.35 3.23
C CYS A 21 1.60 3.73 3.89
N PRO A 22 2.66 4.32 4.45
CA PRO A 22 2.54 5.58 5.21
C PRO A 22 2.23 6.77 4.30
N ALA A 23 2.46 6.66 2.98
CA ALA A 23 2.15 7.73 2.03
C ALA A 23 0.66 7.83 1.68
N CYS A 24 -0.09 6.72 1.76
CA CYS A 24 -1.53 6.71 1.50
C CYS A 24 -2.34 6.18 2.69
N PHE A 25 -1.72 6.01 3.86
CA PHE A 25 -2.35 5.48 5.08
C PHE A 25 -3.14 4.18 4.86
N GLY A 26 -2.62 3.25 4.07
CA GLY A 26 -3.34 2.00 3.77
C GLY A 26 -4.31 2.04 2.58
N ASN A 27 -4.65 3.23 2.04
CA ASN A 27 -5.70 3.36 1.04
C ASN A 27 -5.34 2.87 -0.37
N GLY A 28 -4.04 2.85 -0.71
CA GLY A 28 -3.55 2.49 -2.04
C GLY A 28 -3.55 3.64 -3.04
N TRP A 29 -4.24 4.74 -2.75
CA TRP A 29 -4.34 5.91 -3.61
C TRP A 29 -4.15 7.20 -2.82
N ILE A 30 -3.84 8.30 -3.51
CA ILE A 30 -3.75 9.65 -2.96
C ILE A 30 -4.68 10.59 -3.74
N VAL A 31 -5.23 11.61 -3.07
CA VAL A 31 -5.98 12.68 -3.72
C VAL A 31 -5.00 13.62 -4.39
N ILE A 32 -5.14 13.83 -5.70
CA ILE A 32 -4.44 14.90 -6.40
C ILE A 32 -5.30 16.15 -6.28
N PRO A 33 -4.78 17.24 -5.66
CA PRO A 33 -5.47 18.51 -5.67
C PRO A 33 -5.54 19.00 -7.13
N GLN A 34 -6.76 19.10 -7.64
CA GLN A 34 -6.98 19.67 -8.96
C GLN A 34 -6.82 21.18 -8.84
N ASN A 35 -5.91 21.78 -9.60
CA ASN A 35 -5.70 23.23 -9.63
C ASN A 35 -6.78 23.95 -10.47
N ILE A 36 -7.99 23.40 -10.47
CA ILE A 36 -9.12 23.87 -11.26
C ILE A 36 -9.91 24.84 -10.37
N PRO A 37 -10.28 26.02 -10.88
CA PRO A 37 -11.08 26.99 -10.12
C PRO A 37 -12.36 26.34 -9.59
N PRO A 38 -12.83 26.73 -8.39
CA PRO A 38 -13.97 26.10 -7.74
C PRO A 38 -15.22 26.29 -8.58
N SER A 39 -15.71 25.22 -9.19
CA SER A 39 -17.00 25.13 -9.87
C SER A 39 -17.56 23.72 -9.63
N PRO A 40 -18.89 23.54 -9.73
CA PRO A 40 -19.81 23.08 -8.66
C PRO A 40 -19.65 21.61 -8.21
N PRO A 41 -20.35 21.17 -7.12
CA PRO A 41 -19.90 20.12 -6.23
C PRO A 41 -20.24 18.74 -6.79
N SER A 42 -19.44 18.22 -7.73
CA SER A 42 -19.60 16.83 -8.18
C SER A 42 -18.35 16.21 -8.79
N GLU A 43 -17.23 16.91 -8.85
CA GLU A 43 -16.03 16.28 -9.40
C GLU A 43 -15.50 15.21 -8.44
N PRO A 44 -15.35 13.95 -8.91
CA PRO A 44 -14.70 12.94 -8.12
C PRO A 44 -13.30 13.46 -7.78
N LEU A 45 -12.96 13.52 -6.49
CA LEU A 45 -11.60 13.79 -6.04
C LEU A 45 -10.67 12.94 -6.90
N LEU A 46 -9.79 13.57 -7.68
CA LEU A 46 -8.93 12.84 -8.62
C LEU A 46 -8.03 11.93 -7.78
N ARG A 47 -8.22 10.62 -7.90
CA ARG A 47 -7.43 9.63 -7.17
C ARG A 47 -6.36 9.13 -8.12
N SER A 48 -5.12 9.14 -7.67
CA SER A 48 -4.03 8.42 -8.34
C SER A 48 -3.53 7.32 -7.44
N ASP A 49 -3.08 6.22 -8.05
CA ASP A 49 -2.40 5.18 -7.32
C ASP A 49 -1.22 5.76 -6.55
N CYS A 50 -1.10 5.38 -5.29
CA CYS A 50 -0.03 5.83 -4.43
C CYS A 50 1.28 5.28 -5.01
N PRO A 51 2.21 6.11 -5.49
CA PRO A 51 3.41 5.65 -6.19
C PRO A 51 4.31 4.81 -5.29
N ARG A 52 4.24 5.03 -3.98
CA ARG A 52 5.06 4.33 -2.98
C ARG A 52 4.65 2.87 -2.80
N CYS A 53 3.36 2.56 -2.87
CA CYS A 53 2.86 1.18 -2.76
C CYS A 53 2.27 0.66 -4.08
N GLN A 54 2.34 1.44 -5.17
CA GLN A 54 1.85 1.09 -6.50
C GLN A 54 0.39 0.58 -6.46
N GLY A 55 -0.49 1.30 -5.76
CA GLY A 55 -1.89 0.90 -5.61
C GLY A 55 -2.18 -0.14 -4.52
N ALA A 56 -1.15 -0.83 -3.99
CA ALA A 56 -1.36 -1.97 -3.09
C ALA A 56 -1.83 -1.62 -1.67
N GLY A 57 -1.80 -0.34 -1.28
CA GLY A 57 -2.13 0.13 0.07
C GLY A 57 -1.12 -0.27 1.15
N SER A 58 -0.21 -1.19 0.88
CA SER A 58 0.73 -1.75 1.83
C SER A 58 2.11 -1.96 1.22
N ILE A 59 3.15 -1.91 2.04
CA ILE A 59 4.54 -2.16 1.63
C ILE A 59 5.12 -3.33 2.44
N PRO A 60 5.99 -4.16 1.84
CA PRO A 60 6.65 -5.23 2.56
C PRO A 60 7.53 -4.65 3.67
N VAL A 61 7.46 -5.24 4.85
CA VAL A 61 8.43 -5.00 5.93
C VAL A 61 9.66 -5.82 5.58
N ILE A 62 10.74 -5.15 5.24
CA ILE A 62 12.04 -5.80 5.08
C ILE A 62 12.59 -5.96 6.51
N PRO A 63 12.72 -7.18 7.05
CA PRO A 63 13.42 -7.37 8.31
C PRO A 63 14.90 -7.00 8.10
N GLU A 64 15.42 -6.14 8.97
CA GLU A 64 16.86 -5.80 9.05
C GLU A 64 17.71 -7.01 9.46
#